data_AF-A0A1J5KSW9-F1
#
_entry.id   AF-A0A1J5KSW9-F1
#
_cell.length_a   1.000
_cell.length_b   1.000
_cell.length_c   1.000
_cell.angle_alpha   90.00
_cell.angle_beta   90.00
_cell.angle_gamma   90.00
#
_symmetry.space_group_name_H-M   'P 1'
#
loop_
_entity.id
_entity.type
_entity.pdbx_description
1 polymer ?
#
loop_
_entity_poly.entity_id
_entity_poly.type
_entity_poly.pdbx_seq_one_letter_code
_entity_poly.pdbx_strand_id
1 'polypeptide(L)'
;MLILQCPYCGVTAEETELHAGGEAHLKRFGPGSSDDDFHDYLFMRENPRGIHLERWRHVSGCGKWFHAARCTQTLEVFGTYSAQTTEPPQQIKDAISAKRPGWSWRDVSG
;
A
#
# COMPACT_ATOMS: atom_id res chain seq x y z
N MET A 1 12.60 -7.21 -11.11
CA MET A 1 11.47 -6.37 -11.52
C MET A 1 10.22 -6.89 -10.85
N LEU A 2 9.42 -6.03 -10.23
CA LEU A 2 8.22 -6.45 -9.50
C LEU A 2 7.13 -6.94 -10.46
N ILE A 3 6.33 -7.89 -9.99
CA ILE A 3 5.13 -8.39 -10.67
C ILE A 3 3.95 -8.16 -9.73
N LEU A 4 2.96 -7.38 -10.16
CA LEU A 4 1.78 -7.05 -9.37
C LEU A 4 0.51 -7.37 -10.17
N GLN A 5 -0.43 -8.08 -9.55
CA GLN A 5 -1.73 -8.31 -10.18
C GLN A 5 -2.65 -7.11 -9.95
N CYS A 6 -3.18 -6.51 -11.01
CA CYS A 6 -4.17 -5.45 -10.87
C CYS A 6 -5.51 -6.03 -10.41
N PRO A 7 -6.04 -5.65 -9.23
CA PRO A 7 -7.29 -6.23 -8.71
C PRO A 7 -8.53 -5.81 -9.51
N TYR A 8 -8.41 -4.82 -10.41
CA TYR A 8 -9.53 -4.32 -11.18
C TYR A 8 -9.67 -4.93 -12.58
N CYS A 9 -8.54 -5.23 -13.25
CA CYS A 9 -8.55 -5.80 -14.59
C CYS A 9 -7.97 -7.21 -14.65
N GLY A 10 -7.48 -7.76 -13.53
CA GLY A 10 -6.93 -9.11 -13.43
C GLY A 10 -5.56 -9.30 -14.08
N VAL A 11 -5.07 -8.32 -14.84
CA VAL A 11 -3.76 -8.34 -15.49
C VAL A 11 -2.65 -8.44 -14.45
N THR A 12 -1.77 -9.42 -14.63
CA THR A 12 -0.48 -9.50 -13.95
C THR A 12 0.49 -8.60 -14.67
N ALA A 13 0.73 -7.42 -14.10
CA ALA A 13 1.53 -6.37 -14.70
C ALA A 13 2.97 -6.41 -14.17
N GLU A 14 3.91 -6.08 -15.04
CA GLU A 14 5.29 -5.82 -14.68
C GLU A 14 5.41 -4.37 -14.15
N GLU A 15 6.33 -4.14 -13.21
CA GLU A 15 6.62 -2.83 -12.58
C GLU A 15 6.64 -1.63 -13.54
N THR A 16 7.21 -1.78 -14.74
CA THR A 16 7.27 -0.69 -15.73
C THR A 16 5.92 -0.28 -16.32
N GLU A 17 4.88 -1.13 -16.19
CA GLU A 17 3.50 -0.82 -16.59
C GLU A 17 2.74 -0.04 -15.49
N LEU A 18 3.38 0.13 -14.33
CA LEU A 18 2.80 0.67 -13.12
C LEU A 18 3.51 1.95 -12.69
N HIS A 19 2.80 2.77 -11.91
CA HIS A 19 3.35 3.94 -11.26
C HIS A 19 3.21 3.83 -9.74
N ALA A 20 4.33 3.94 -9.04
CA ALA A 20 4.38 3.91 -7.58
C ALA A 20 3.84 5.23 -6.99
N GLY A 21 3.00 5.13 -5.95
CA GLY A 21 2.38 6.26 -5.26
C GLY A 21 2.77 6.40 -3.79
N GLY A 22 3.75 5.64 -3.32
CA GLY A 22 4.20 5.65 -1.92
C GLY A 22 3.17 5.04 -0.95
N GLU A 23 3.18 5.48 0.30
CA GLU A 23 2.36 4.94 1.40
C GLU A 23 0.85 4.84 1.07
N ALA A 24 0.23 3.72 1.44
CA ALA A 24 -1.21 3.48 1.41
C ALA A 24 -1.91 3.91 2.70
N HIS A 25 -3.25 3.96 2.67
CA HIS A 25 -4.06 4.25 3.87
C HIS A 25 -3.77 5.60 4.55
N LEU A 26 -3.28 6.58 3.78
CA LEU A 26 -3.05 7.93 4.27
C LEU A 26 -4.37 8.70 4.34
N LYS A 27 -4.73 9.21 5.52
CA LYS A 27 -5.87 10.10 5.70
C LYS A 27 -5.55 11.47 5.09
N ARG A 28 -6.49 12.04 4.33
CA ARG A 28 -6.34 13.37 3.75
C ARG A 28 -6.70 14.46 4.76
N PHE A 29 -5.81 15.44 4.91
CA PHE A 29 -6.06 16.69 5.63
C PHE A 29 -6.05 17.86 4.63
N GLY A 30 -6.82 18.90 4.91
CA GLY A 30 -7.07 19.99 3.97
C GLY A 30 -7.25 21.36 4.67
N PRO A 31 -7.70 22.39 3.95
CA PRO A 31 -7.70 23.81 4.40
C PRO A 31 -8.48 24.16 5.69
N GLY A 32 -9.05 23.20 6.41
CA GLY A 32 -9.67 23.39 7.73
C GLY A 32 -9.08 22.51 8.83
N SER A 33 -7.92 21.89 8.57
CA SER A 33 -7.17 21.10 9.57
C SER A 33 -6.25 22.01 10.37
N SER A 34 -5.68 21.50 11.47
CA SER A 34 -4.60 22.21 12.15
C SER A 34 -3.37 22.32 11.24
N ASP A 35 -2.50 23.30 11.51
CA ASP A 35 -1.24 23.46 10.77
C ASP A 35 -0.37 22.19 10.89
N ASP A 36 -0.32 21.57 12.07
CA ASP A 36 0.43 20.34 12.33
C ASP A 36 -0.13 19.16 11.52
N ASP A 37 -1.45 18.94 11.54
CA ASP A 37 -2.09 17.87 10.75
C ASP A 37 -1.87 18.07 9.24
N PHE A 38 -1.93 19.33 8.79
CA PHE A 38 -1.74 19.66 7.38
C PHE A 38 -0.28 19.50 6.96
N HIS A 39 0.67 19.94 7.79
CA HIS A 39 2.09 19.71 7.62
C HIS A 39 2.38 18.20 7.47
N ASP A 40 1.89 17.39 8.39
CA ASP A 40 2.14 15.95 8.38
C ASP A 40 1.52 15.28 7.15
N TYR A 41 0.30 15.67 6.78
CA TYR A 41 -0.31 15.21 5.53
C TYR A 41 0.49 15.59 4.28
N LEU A 42 1.09 16.77 4.23
CA LEU A 42 1.86 17.20 3.07
C LEU A 42 3.22 16.48 2.98
N PHE A 43 3.91 16.31 4.10
CA PHE A 43 5.34 15.97 4.09
C PHE A 43 5.70 14.63 4.75
N MET A 44 4.92 14.16 5.73
CA MET A 44 5.27 12.98 6.51
C MET A 44 4.68 11.70 5.89
N ARG A 45 5.52 10.68 5.72
CA ARG A 45 5.11 9.35 5.23
C ARG A 45 5.78 8.25 6.03
N GLU A 46 5.10 7.13 6.17
CA GLU A 46 5.73 5.89 6.64
C GLU A 46 6.81 5.45 5.64
N ASN A 47 7.99 5.12 6.15
CA ASN A 47 9.10 4.56 5.36
C ASN A 47 9.72 3.34 6.06
N PRO A 48 8.96 2.26 6.26
CA PRO A 48 9.44 1.09 7.00
C PRO A 48 10.47 0.31 6.18
N ARG A 49 11.55 -0.11 6.85
CA ARG A 49 12.42 -1.18 6.37
C ARG A 49 11.76 -2.52 6.69
N GLY A 50 11.12 -3.14 5.70
CA GLY A 50 10.33 -4.34 5.90
C GLY A 50 8.99 -4.24 5.20
N ILE A 51 7.93 -4.69 5.84
CA ILE A 51 6.58 -4.66 5.26
C ILE A 51 6.12 -3.21 5.10
N HIS A 52 5.74 -2.86 3.89
CA HIS A 52 5.17 -1.58 3.52
C HIS A 52 3.89 -1.81 2.73
N LEU A 53 2.87 -1.03 3.06
CA LEU A 53 1.61 -0.97 2.32
C LEU A 53 1.69 0.23 1.40
N GLU A 54 1.69 -0.03 0.10
CA GLU A 54 2.01 0.95 -0.94
C GLU A 54 0.81 1.15 -1.87
N ARG A 55 0.75 2.32 -2.53
CA ARG A 55 -0.19 2.64 -3.60
C ARG A 55 0.47 2.44 -4.94
N TRP A 56 -0.29 1.86 -5.87
CA TRP A 56 0.16 1.64 -7.23
C TRP A 56 -0.95 2.01 -8.22
N ARG A 57 -0.59 2.60 -9.35
CA ARG A 57 -1.51 2.91 -10.44
C ARG A 57 -1.15 2.09 -11.67
N HIS A 58 -2.11 1.41 -12.26
CA HIS A 58 -1.90 0.68 -13.51
C HIS A 58 -1.95 1.64 -14.72
N VAL A 59 -0.88 2.43 -14.89
CA VAL A 59 -0.82 3.55 -15.84
C VAL A 59 -0.83 3.10 -17.30
N SER A 60 -0.24 1.94 -17.60
CA SER A 60 -0.24 1.35 -18.95
C SER A 60 -1.43 0.40 -19.18
N GLY A 61 -2.45 0.44 -18.32
CA GLY A 61 -3.62 -0.43 -18.40
C GLY A 61 -4.90 0.30 -17.97
N CYS A 62 -5.59 -0.23 -16.96
CA CYS A 62 -6.91 0.27 -16.56
C CYS A 62 -6.92 1.68 -15.92
N GLY A 63 -5.76 2.27 -15.64
CA GLY A 63 -5.62 3.62 -15.09
C GLY A 63 -6.02 3.79 -13.62
N LYS A 64 -6.50 2.72 -12.97
CA LYS A 64 -6.97 2.73 -11.57
C LYS A 64 -5.83 2.62 -10.56
N TRP A 65 -6.06 3.21 -9.39
CA TRP A 65 -5.21 3.07 -8.20
C TRP A 65 -5.63 1.86 -7.38
N PHE A 66 -4.66 1.08 -6.92
CA PHE A 66 -4.82 -0.04 -6.00
C PHE A 66 -3.73 0.00 -4.92
N HIS A 67 -3.80 -0.92 -3.96
CA HIS A 67 -2.80 -1.08 -2.91
C HIS A 67 -2.03 -2.39 -3.08
N ALA A 68 -0.76 -2.40 -2.65
CA ALA A 68 0.09 -3.59 -2.62
C ALA A 68 0.76 -3.70 -1.25
N ALA A 69 0.81 -4.92 -0.70
CA ALA A 69 1.61 -5.21 0.47
C ALA A 69 2.92 -5.87 0.03
N ARG A 70 4.06 -5.25 0.36
CA ARG A 70 5.37 -5.70 -0.09
C ARG A 70 6.44 -5.53 0.98
N CYS A 71 7.45 -6.38 0.98
CA CYS A 71 8.66 -6.16 1.77
C CYS A 71 9.63 -5.26 0.99
N THR A 72 9.92 -4.06 1.48
CA THR A 72 10.87 -3.12 0.87
C THR A 72 12.31 -3.64 0.87
N GLN A 73 12.63 -4.58 1.76
CA GLN A 73 13.96 -5.20 1.85
C GLN A 73 14.14 -6.40 0.89
N THR A 74 13.14 -7.27 0.77
CA THR A 74 13.26 -8.51 -0.03
C THR A 74 12.54 -8.46 -1.36
N LEU A 75 11.76 -7.40 -1.60
CA LEU A 75 10.87 -7.22 -2.75
C LEU A 75 9.71 -8.24 -2.83
N GLU A 76 9.52 -9.10 -1.82
CA GLU A 76 8.42 -10.07 -1.75
C GLU A 76 7.08 -9.34 -1.69
N VAL A 77 6.14 -9.75 -2.55
CA VAL A 77 4.77 -9.21 -2.62
C VAL A 77 3.83 -10.19 -1.93
N PHE A 78 3.10 -9.72 -0.93
CA PHE A 78 2.11 -10.50 -0.17
C PHE A 78 0.71 -10.45 -0.82
N GLY A 79 0.48 -9.46 -1.68
CA GLY A 79 -0.72 -9.36 -2.49
C GLY A 79 -1.08 -7.92 -2.84
N THR A 80 -2.09 -7.79 -3.70
CA THR A 80 -2.67 -6.52 -4.13
C THR A 80 -4.16 -6.50 -3.80
N TYR A 81 -4.71 -5.31 -3.59
CA TYR A 81 -6.10 -5.16 -3.17
C TYR A 81 -6.65 -3.77 -3.52
N SER A 82 -7.98 -3.62 -3.44
CA SER A 82 -8.68 -2.39 -3.80
C SER A 82 -8.22 -1.19 -2.96
N ALA A 83 -8.03 -0.04 -3.61
CA ALA A 83 -7.80 1.23 -2.92
C ALA A 83 -9.06 1.80 -2.24
N GLN A 84 -10.20 1.13 -2.37
CA GLN A 84 -11.45 1.49 -1.68
C GLN A 84 -11.57 0.82 -0.30
N THR A 85 -10.43 0.56 0.35
CA THR A 85 -10.37 -0.04 1.68
C THR A 85 -9.70 0.94 2.64
N THR A 86 -10.15 0.99 3.89
CA THR A 86 -9.55 1.84 4.94
C THR A 86 -8.45 1.11 5.70
N GLU A 87 -8.32 -0.20 5.50
CA GLU A 87 -7.33 -1.06 6.12
C GLU A 87 -6.95 -2.24 5.20
N PRO A 88 -5.81 -2.92 5.44
CA PRO A 88 -5.46 -4.15 4.72
C PRO A 88 -6.53 -5.23 4.91
N PRO A 89 -7.01 -5.89 3.83
CA PRO A 89 -7.90 -7.03 3.95
C PRO A 89 -7.29 -8.16 4.78
N GLN A 90 -8.13 -8.96 5.45
CA GLN A 90 -7.66 -10.05 6.32
C GLN A 90 -6.72 -11.03 5.61
N GLN A 91 -7.02 -11.42 4.37
CA GLN A 91 -6.15 -12.29 3.58
C GLN A 91 -4.72 -11.73 3.40
N ILE A 92 -4.56 -10.41 3.34
CA ILE A 92 -3.25 -9.75 3.25
C ILE A 92 -2.56 -9.78 4.60
N LYS A 93 -3.29 -9.48 5.68
CA LYS A 93 -2.78 -9.58 7.06
C LYS A 93 -2.28 -11.00 7.37
N ASP A 94 -3.03 -12.02 6.95
CA ASP A 94 -2.69 -13.43 7.12
C ASP A 94 -1.46 -13.82 6.30
N ALA A 95 -1.40 -13.42 5.03
CA ALA A 95 -0.26 -13.69 4.16
C ALA A 95 1.05 -13.08 4.71
N ILE A 96 0.98 -11.85 5.24
CA ILE A 96 2.12 -11.20 5.90
C ILE A 96 2.50 -11.97 7.17
N SER A 97 1.53 -12.23 8.06
CA SER A 97 1.77 -12.86 9.36
C SER A 97 2.34 -14.28 9.24
N ALA A 98 1.95 -15.03 8.22
CA ALA A 98 2.50 -16.35 7.91
C ALA A 98 4.01 -16.32 7.61
N LYS A 99 4.53 -15.19 7.11
CA LYS A 99 5.96 -15.00 6.78
C LYS A 99 6.71 -14.12 7.76
N ARG A 100 6.00 -13.23 8.47
CA ARG A 100 6.50 -12.28 9.46
C ARG A 100 5.69 -12.38 10.75
N PRO A 101 5.89 -13.44 11.56
CA PRO A 101 5.19 -13.60 12.83
C PRO A 101 5.41 -12.38 13.72
N GLY A 102 4.33 -11.91 14.37
CA GLY A 102 4.36 -10.73 15.23
C GLY A 102 4.30 -9.39 14.49
N TRP A 103 4.14 -9.39 13.16
CA TRP A 103 3.84 -8.16 12.43
C TRP A 103 2.45 -7.62 12.79
N SER A 104 2.34 -6.31 12.97
CA SER A 104 1.09 -5.58 13.15
C SER A 104 1.07 -4.35 12.25
N TRP A 105 -0.12 -3.78 12.04
CA TRP A 105 -0.31 -2.55 11.30
C TRP A 105 -0.93 -1.48 12.20
N ARG A 106 -0.25 -0.33 12.34
CA ARG A 106 -0.68 0.88 13.08
C ARG A 106 -1.36 0.62 14.42
N ASP A 107 -0.66 -0.05 15.33
CA ASP A 107 -1.11 -0.37 16.69
C ASP A 107 -2.46 -1.10 16.80
N VAL A 108 -3.00 -1.62 15.69
CA VAL A 108 -4.16 -2.51 15.73
C VAL A 108 -3.68 -3.91 16.13
N SER A 109 -3.63 -4.15 17.44
CA SER A 109 -3.70 -5.49 17.99
C SER A 109 -5.08 -6.07 17.65
N GLY A 110 -5.09 -7.19 16.92
CA GLY A 110 -6.30 -8.00 16.76
C GLY A 110 -6.83 -8.51 18.11
#